data_AF-A0A819N5P8-F1
#
_entry.id   AF-A0A819N5P8-F1
#
_cell.length_a   1.000
_cell.length_b   1.000
_cell.length_c   1.000
_cell.angle_alpha   90.00
_cell.angle_beta   90.00
_cell.angle_gamma   90.00
#
_symmetry.space_group_name_H-M   'P 1'
#
loop_
_entity.id
_entity.type
_entity.pdbx_description
1 polymer ?
#
loop_
_entity_poly.entity_id
_entity_poly.type
_entity_poly.pdbx_seq_one_letter_code
_entity_poly.pdbx_strand_id
1 'polypeptide(L)'
;STPILLYLDNHYGDKKTLFHTNMIAKNDVIIQYCLKLDSELGLCARRLAYLHVISEKPAILSVLIDGNYNKTTRDDWSSYFFGLIGSCIVIARFGIHQIREEHIFDKTICILEEIQQNIDGKQYLFNDQFTAADLTLTALIQPLRMIPALFIKYKSIFEYCDRIRERHDPNEFEDSYVERLLKHHRQRRQSSQYQSIFRNTIWYIFYIVFYPFKFLFTTTGTQTTHLYQYPSTNLAQKAHNDNRILKFQSLVNKAIFFSTYLWHFCFTIPKQMEFVNEEGNRILHRHS
;
A
#
# COMPACT_ATOMS: atom_id res chain seq x y z
N SER A 1 -3.55 11.29 -8.85
CA SER A 1 -2.89 12.55 -8.44
C SER A 1 -2.65 13.47 -9.63
N THR A 2 -2.56 12.93 -10.85
CA THR A 2 -2.26 13.63 -12.11
C THR A 2 -3.07 14.89 -12.42
N PRO A 3 -4.41 14.96 -12.23
CA PRO A 3 -5.15 16.18 -12.54
C PRO A 3 -4.74 17.39 -11.69
N ILE A 4 -4.29 17.15 -10.46
CA ILE A 4 -3.79 18.20 -9.57
C ILE A 4 -2.44 18.71 -10.10
N LEU A 5 -1.55 17.81 -10.52
CA LEU A 5 -0.26 18.20 -11.09
C LEU A 5 -0.43 19.03 -12.37
N LEU A 6 -1.36 18.64 -13.25
CA LEU A 6 -1.70 19.42 -14.45
C LEU A 6 -2.25 20.79 -14.10
N TYR A 7 -3.17 20.86 -13.14
CA TYR A 7 -3.71 22.14 -12.68
C TYR A 7 -2.61 23.05 -12.13
N LEU A 8 -1.72 22.52 -11.29
CA LEU A 8 -0.63 23.29 -10.68
C LEU A 8 0.38 23.75 -11.74
N ASP A 9 0.74 22.90 -12.70
CA ASP A 9 1.65 23.29 -13.78
C ASP A 9 1.06 24.40 -14.65
N ASN A 10 -0.23 24.31 -14.98
CA ASN A 10 -0.90 25.33 -15.78
C ASN A 10 -1.02 26.69 -15.07
N HIS A 11 -1.10 26.72 -13.73
CA HIS A 11 -1.28 27.95 -12.96
C HIS A 11 0.01 28.52 -12.38
N TYR A 12 1.04 27.70 -12.21
CA TYR A 12 2.27 28.09 -11.51
C TYR A 12 3.56 27.67 -12.24
N GLY A 13 3.46 27.09 -13.45
CA GLY A 13 4.57 26.50 -14.19
C GLY A 13 5.59 27.48 -14.78
N ASP A 14 5.36 28.80 -14.70
CA ASP A 14 6.21 29.83 -15.34
C ASP A 14 7.71 29.75 -14.97
N LYS A 15 8.05 29.17 -13.82
CA LYS A 15 9.43 29.04 -13.33
C LYS A 15 10.02 27.63 -13.45
N LYS A 16 9.19 26.60 -13.30
CA LYS A 16 9.56 25.18 -13.35
C LYS A 16 8.35 24.41 -13.82
N THR A 17 8.47 23.72 -14.95
CA THR A 17 7.38 22.94 -15.51
C THR A 17 7.62 21.44 -15.29
N LEU A 18 6.56 20.73 -14.91
CA LEU A 18 6.50 19.27 -14.84
C LEU A 18 6.08 18.65 -16.18
N PHE A 19 5.55 19.48 -17.09
CA PHE A 19 5.18 19.14 -18.46
C PHE A 19 5.94 20.02 -19.45
N HIS A 20 6.12 19.57 -20.68
CA HIS A 20 6.83 20.33 -21.71
C HIS A 20 5.91 21.41 -22.29
N THR A 21 6.28 22.68 -22.18
CA THR A 21 5.43 23.84 -22.53
C THR A 21 5.00 23.87 -24.01
N ASN A 22 5.73 23.19 -24.91
CA ASN A 22 5.49 23.22 -26.36
C ASN A 22 5.37 21.85 -27.03
N MET A 23 5.20 20.75 -26.27
CA MET A 23 5.17 19.39 -26.83
C MET A 23 3.97 18.59 -26.31
N ILE A 24 2.78 18.88 -26.85
CA ILE A 24 1.52 18.23 -26.48
C ILE A 24 1.66 16.69 -26.53
N ALA A 25 2.22 16.15 -27.60
CA ALA A 25 2.41 14.70 -27.74
C ALA A 25 3.31 14.11 -26.65
N LYS A 26 4.35 14.83 -26.18
CA LYS A 26 5.18 14.36 -25.06
C LYS A 26 4.41 14.44 -23.73
N ASN A 27 3.60 15.47 -23.54
CA ASN A 27 2.80 15.63 -22.33
C ASN A 27 1.76 14.52 -22.20
N ASP A 28 1.11 14.13 -23.29
CA ASP A 28 0.19 13.00 -23.29
C ASP A 28 0.87 11.71 -22.84
N VAL A 29 2.08 11.43 -23.32
CA VAL A 29 2.86 10.25 -22.89
C VAL A 29 3.20 10.32 -21.40
N ILE A 30 3.62 11.50 -20.88
CA ILE A 30 3.89 11.69 -19.45
C ILE A 30 2.63 11.46 -18.61
N ILE A 31 1.49 12.00 -19.06
CA ILE A 31 0.19 11.83 -18.38
C ILE A 31 -0.21 10.36 -18.34
N GLN A 32 -0.13 9.66 -19.49
CA GLN A 32 -0.45 8.24 -19.56
C GLN A 32 0.47 7.41 -18.66
N TYR A 33 1.76 7.74 -18.61
CA TYR A 33 2.70 7.07 -17.72
C TYR A 33 2.36 7.32 -16.24
N CYS A 34 2.01 8.55 -15.85
CA CYS A 34 1.56 8.86 -14.49
C CYS A 34 0.29 8.09 -14.12
N LEU A 35 -0.67 8.01 -15.05
CA LEU A 35 -1.91 7.25 -14.83
C LEU A 35 -1.62 5.76 -14.67
N LYS A 36 -0.74 5.18 -15.52
CA LYS A 36 -0.28 3.79 -15.42
C LYS A 36 0.36 3.51 -14.05
N LEU A 37 1.26 4.39 -13.59
CA LEU A 37 1.87 4.27 -12.27
C LEU A 37 0.83 4.33 -11.14
N ASP A 38 -0.08 5.30 -11.16
CA ASP A 38 -1.13 5.45 -10.15
C ASP A 38 -2.04 4.20 -10.10
N SER A 39 -2.42 3.65 -11.25
CA SER A 39 -3.33 2.53 -11.39
C SER A 39 -2.70 1.19 -11.02
N GLU A 40 -1.47 0.95 -11.48
CA GLU A 40 -0.80 -0.34 -11.37
C GLU A 40 0.10 -0.37 -10.14
N LEU A 41 1.18 0.43 -10.15
CA LEU A 41 2.18 0.45 -9.09
C LEU A 41 1.58 0.95 -7.77
N GLY A 42 0.86 2.07 -7.79
CA GLY A 42 0.34 2.71 -6.59
C GLY A 42 -0.63 1.85 -5.79
N LEU A 43 -1.43 1.04 -6.48
CA LEU A 43 -2.34 0.08 -5.82
C LEU A 43 -1.56 -1.12 -5.27
N CYS A 44 -0.71 -1.74 -6.07
CA CYS A 44 0.05 -2.91 -5.67
C CYS A 44 0.99 -2.59 -4.49
N ALA A 45 1.71 -1.47 -4.57
CA ALA A 45 2.62 -1.00 -3.53
C ALA A 45 1.92 -0.79 -2.18
N ARG A 46 0.77 -0.11 -2.19
CA ARG A 46 -0.02 0.10 -0.96
C ARG A 46 -0.53 -1.21 -0.38
N ARG A 47 -1.01 -2.14 -1.21
CA ARG A 47 -1.52 -3.43 -0.74
C ARG A 47 -0.44 -4.25 -0.06
N LEU A 48 0.75 -4.33 -0.66
CA LEU A 48 1.86 -5.05 -0.05
C LEU A 48 2.39 -4.35 1.21
N ALA A 49 2.45 -3.02 1.22
CA ALA A 49 2.84 -2.27 2.41
C ALA A 49 1.83 -2.41 3.56
N TYR A 50 0.53 -2.32 3.26
CA TYR A 50 -0.52 -2.56 4.26
C TYR A 50 -0.52 -4.00 4.75
N LEU A 51 -0.26 -4.99 3.89
CA LEU A 51 -0.06 -6.37 4.32
C LEU A 51 1.04 -6.44 5.39
N HIS A 52 2.18 -5.78 5.15
CA HIS A 52 3.27 -5.71 6.11
C HIS A 52 2.86 -4.99 7.41
N VAL A 53 2.22 -3.81 7.31
CA VAL A 53 1.77 -3.04 8.49
C VAL A 53 0.76 -3.83 9.32
N ILE A 54 -0.23 -4.46 8.70
CA ILE A 54 -1.25 -5.26 9.38
C ILE A 54 -0.61 -6.46 10.09
N SER A 55 0.35 -7.12 9.43
CA SER A 55 0.97 -8.33 9.96
C SER A 55 1.94 -8.04 11.10
N GLU A 56 2.72 -6.97 10.99
CA GLU A 56 3.83 -6.67 11.92
C GLU A 56 3.50 -5.60 12.95
N LYS A 57 2.67 -4.61 12.58
CA LYS A 57 2.42 -3.40 13.40
C LYS A 57 0.95 -2.94 13.34
N PRO A 58 -0.04 -3.81 13.64
CA PRO A 58 -1.45 -3.44 13.53
C PRO A 58 -1.83 -2.26 14.42
N ALA A 59 -1.15 -2.06 15.56
CA ALA A 59 -1.38 -0.93 16.46
C ALA A 59 -1.20 0.45 15.80
N ILE A 60 -0.39 0.57 14.74
CA ILE A 60 -0.25 1.84 13.99
C ILE A 60 -1.57 2.26 13.34
N LEU A 61 -2.42 1.29 12.99
CA LEU A 61 -3.71 1.55 12.36
C LEU A 61 -4.78 2.03 13.34
N SER A 62 -4.47 2.15 14.65
CA SER A 62 -5.37 2.75 15.63
C SER A 62 -5.70 4.22 15.29
N VAL A 63 -4.73 4.93 14.69
CA VAL A 63 -4.86 6.33 14.24
C VAL A 63 -6.02 6.51 13.25
N LEU A 64 -6.36 5.48 12.47
CA LEU A 64 -7.50 5.53 11.55
C LEU A 64 -8.85 5.56 12.27
N ILE A 65 -8.90 5.12 13.52
CA ILE A 65 -10.12 5.02 14.33
C ILE A 65 -10.21 6.13 15.34
N ASP A 66 -9.12 6.41 16.06
CA ASP A 66 -9.11 7.39 17.14
C ASP A 66 -8.83 8.83 16.64
N GLY A 67 -8.38 8.98 15.39
CA GLY A 67 -8.11 10.28 14.74
C GLY A 67 -6.95 11.05 15.37
N ASN A 68 -6.18 10.44 16.28
CA ASN A 68 -5.16 11.14 17.03
C ASN A 68 -3.76 10.90 16.44
N TYR A 69 -3.45 11.67 15.40
CA TYR A 69 -2.16 11.62 14.69
C TYR A 69 -0.94 12.00 15.56
N ASN A 70 -1.16 12.65 16.71
CA ASN A 70 -0.10 13.09 17.62
C ASN A 70 0.25 12.04 18.69
N LYS A 71 -0.55 10.98 18.84
CA LYS A 71 -0.17 9.87 19.71
C LYS A 71 0.95 9.10 19.01
N THR A 72 2.17 9.20 19.54
CA THR A 72 3.14 8.12 19.38
C THR A 72 2.43 6.85 19.82
N THR A 73 2.24 5.90 18.90
CA THR A 73 1.50 4.65 19.14
C THR A 73 1.99 4.05 20.45
N ARG A 74 1.18 4.18 21.50
CA ARG A 74 1.52 3.64 22.80
C ARG A 74 1.32 2.14 22.69
N ASP A 75 2.23 1.38 23.28
CA ASP A 75 2.10 -0.08 23.40
C ASP A 75 1.01 -0.41 24.46
N ASP A 76 -0.17 0.23 24.36
CA ASP A 76 -1.30 0.06 25.26
C ASP A 76 -2.41 -0.78 24.60
N TRP A 77 -3.18 -1.49 25.42
CA TRP A 77 -4.20 -2.42 24.93
C TRP A 77 -5.25 -1.75 24.04
N SER A 78 -5.54 -0.47 24.30
CA SER A 78 -6.48 0.30 23.49
C SER A 78 -5.99 0.51 22.04
N SER A 79 -4.69 0.82 21.85
CA SER A 79 -4.10 0.95 20.51
C SER A 79 -4.10 -0.39 19.76
N TYR A 80 -3.93 -1.52 20.44
CA TYR A 80 -4.04 -2.83 19.80
C TYR A 80 -5.48 -3.14 19.35
N PHE A 81 -6.46 -2.87 20.19
CA PHE A 81 -7.87 -3.08 19.85
C PHE A 81 -8.30 -2.19 18.68
N PHE A 82 -8.01 -0.89 18.74
CA PHE A 82 -8.31 0.03 17.63
C PHE A 82 -7.47 -0.28 16.39
N GLY A 83 -6.23 -0.73 16.55
CA GLY A 83 -5.38 -1.19 15.45
C GLY A 83 -5.94 -2.41 14.73
N LEU A 84 -6.58 -3.34 15.46
CA LEU A 84 -7.29 -4.49 14.88
C LEU A 84 -8.52 -4.05 14.08
N ILE A 85 -9.31 -3.10 14.60
CA ILE A 85 -10.43 -2.52 13.87
C ILE A 85 -9.95 -1.80 12.61
N GLY A 86 -8.91 -0.97 12.73
CA GLY A 86 -8.26 -0.29 11.61
C GLY A 86 -7.75 -1.27 10.56
N SER A 87 -7.14 -2.38 11.00
CA SER A 87 -6.69 -3.47 10.14
C SER A 87 -7.85 -4.07 9.35
N CYS A 88 -8.97 -4.37 9.99
CA CYS A 88 -10.16 -4.91 9.30
C CYS A 88 -10.67 -3.94 8.21
N ILE A 89 -10.71 -2.64 8.51
CA ILE A 89 -11.13 -1.61 7.53
C ILE A 89 -10.15 -1.56 6.35
N VAL A 90 -8.83 -1.60 6.61
CA VAL A 90 -7.81 -1.59 5.56
C VAL A 90 -7.90 -2.86 4.70
N ILE A 91 -8.06 -4.04 5.30
CA ILE A 91 -8.23 -5.31 4.58
C ILE A 91 -9.43 -5.25 3.64
N ALA A 92 -10.56 -4.74 4.14
CA ALA A 92 -11.78 -4.59 3.36
C ALA A 92 -11.61 -3.59 2.22
N ARG A 93 -11.09 -2.40 2.53
CA ARG A 93 -10.97 -1.29 1.58
C ARG A 93 -9.99 -1.58 0.45
N PHE A 94 -8.87 -2.22 0.75
CA PHE A 94 -7.79 -2.46 -0.21
C PHE A 94 -7.74 -3.89 -0.74
N GLY A 95 -8.69 -4.76 -0.35
CA GLY A 95 -8.71 -6.15 -0.81
C GLY A 95 -7.44 -6.91 -0.44
N ILE A 96 -6.87 -6.68 0.75
CA ILE A 96 -5.56 -7.26 1.14
C ILE A 96 -5.62 -8.80 1.16
N HIS A 97 -6.79 -9.37 1.46
CA HIS A 97 -7.03 -10.80 1.44
C HIS A 97 -6.88 -11.46 0.06
N GLN A 98 -6.98 -10.68 -1.03
CA GLN A 98 -6.92 -11.13 -2.43
C GLN A 98 -5.50 -11.02 -3.04
N ILE A 99 -4.47 -10.62 -2.29
CA ILE A 99 -3.11 -10.37 -2.82
C ILE A 99 -2.57 -11.54 -3.63
N ARG A 100 -2.67 -12.77 -3.10
CA ARG A 100 -2.24 -13.99 -3.79
C ARG A 100 -3.09 -14.32 -5.01
N GLU A 101 -4.42 -14.26 -4.90
CA GLU A 101 -5.35 -14.61 -5.97
C GLU A 101 -5.20 -13.67 -7.17
N GLU A 102 -4.90 -12.40 -6.91
CA GLU A 102 -4.73 -11.38 -7.94
C GLU A 102 -3.28 -11.22 -8.42
N HIS A 103 -2.36 -12.10 -7.97
CA HIS A 103 -0.95 -12.09 -8.36
C HIS A 103 -0.27 -10.73 -8.13
N ILE A 104 -0.60 -10.05 -7.03
CA ILE A 104 -0.14 -8.67 -6.79
C ILE A 104 1.39 -8.60 -6.65
N PHE A 105 2.00 -9.62 -6.06
CA PHE A 105 3.45 -9.67 -5.92
C PHE A 105 4.14 -9.81 -7.29
N ASP A 106 3.69 -10.74 -8.12
CA ASP A 106 4.21 -10.97 -9.50
C ASP A 106 4.03 -9.71 -10.36
N LYS A 107 2.84 -9.11 -10.34
CA LYS A 107 2.56 -7.84 -11.04
C LYS A 107 3.49 -6.73 -10.60
N THR A 108 3.74 -6.61 -9.29
CA THR A 108 4.69 -5.62 -8.77
C THR A 108 6.09 -5.86 -9.34
N ILE A 109 6.56 -7.10 -9.35
CA ILE A 109 7.85 -7.48 -9.94
C ILE A 109 7.94 -7.06 -11.41
N CYS A 110 6.95 -7.40 -12.23
CA CYS A 110 6.94 -7.04 -13.65
C CYS A 110 7.00 -5.51 -13.86
N ILE A 111 6.23 -4.76 -13.08
CA ILE A 111 6.24 -3.28 -13.15
C ILE A 111 7.60 -2.72 -12.75
N LEU A 112 8.21 -3.25 -11.69
CA LEU A 112 9.52 -2.79 -11.24
C LEU A 112 10.63 -3.14 -12.24
N GLU A 113 10.54 -4.27 -12.94
CA GLU A 113 11.46 -4.63 -14.01
C GLU A 113 11.36 -3.67 -15.19
N GLU A 114 10.14 -3.34 -15.62
CA GLU A 114 9.91 -2.33 -16.66
C GLU A 114 10.48 -0.97 -16.24
N ILE A 115 10.20 -0.53 -15.01
CA ILE A 115 10.73 0.73 -14.48
C ILE A 115 12.25 0.71 -14.44
N GLN A 116 12.86 -0.39 -13.97
CA GLN A 116 14.31 -0.51 -13.88
C GLN A 116 14.98 -0.36 -15.25
N GLN A 117 14.43 -1.00 -16.28
CA GLN A 117 14.88 -0.82 -17.66
C GLN A 117 14.68 0.62 -18.13
N ASN A 118 13.54 1.23 -17.78
CA ASN A 118 13.21 2.59 -18.19
C ASN A 118 14.10 3.66 -17.56
N ILE A 119 14.70 3.42 -16.39
CA ILE A 119 15.58 4.39 -15.70
C ILE A 119 17.08 4.12 -15.92
N ASP A 120 17.45 2.96 -16.45
CA ASP A 120 18.85 2.57 -16.54
C ASP A 120 19.67 3.56 -17.39
N GLY A 121 20.78 4.04 -16.84
CA GLY A 121 21.63 5.06 -17.45
C GLY A 121 21.02 6.46 -17.60
N LYS A 122 19.78 6.71 -17.16
CA LYS A 122 19.08 7.98 -17.38
C LYS A 122 19.06 8.88 -16.14
N GLN A 123 19.08 10.18 -16.39
CA GLN A 123 18.92 11.19 -15.35
C GLN A 123 17.46 11.31 -14.88
N TYR A 124 16.52 11.23 -15.82
CA TYR A 124 15.07 11.29 -15.61
C TYR A 124 14.37 10.25 -16.48
N LEU A 125 13.12 9.88 -16.15
CA LEU A 125 12.35 8.89 -16.92
C LEU A 125 12.19 9.29 -18.40
N PHE A 126 12.07 10.59 -18.65
CA PHE A 126 11.96 11.19 -19.98
C PHE A 126 13.26 11.89 -20.42
N ASN A 127 14.41 11.33 -20.03
CA ASN A 127 15.80 11.72 -20.32
C ASN A 127 16.20 13.14 -19.88
N ASP A 128 15.59 14.15 -20.46
CA ASP A 128 16.17 15.49 -20.57
C ASP A 128 15.70 16.42 -19.44
N GLN A 129 14.57 16.09 -18.82
CA GLN A 129 13.87 16.97 -17.89
C GLN A 129 13.21 16.18 -16.76
N PHE A 130 13.17 16.80 -15.57
CA PHE A 130 12.35 16.34 -14.45
C PHE A 130 10.87 16.59 -14.75
N THR A 131 10.07 15.52 -14.72
CA THR A 131 8.65 15.58 -15.11
C THR A 131 7.72 15.11 -13.98
N ALA A 132 6.42 15.26 -14.20
CA ALA A 132 5.39 14.67 -13.34
C ALA A 132 5.55 13.16 -13.15
N ALA A 133 6.14 12.44 -14.12
CA ALA A 133 6.36 11.00 -14.02
C ALA A 133 7.41 10.65 -12.97
N ASP A 134 8.53 11.38 -12.94
CA ASP A 134 9.60 11.19 -11.94
C ASP A 134 9.05 11.43 -10.53
N LEU A 135 8.28 12.51 -10.36
CA LEU A 135 7.61 12.84 -9.09
C LEU A 135 6.61 11.76 -8.68
N THR A 136 5.79 11.28 -9.62
CA THR A 136 4.76 10.26 -9.37
C THR A 136 5.42 8.94 -8.96
N LEU A 137 6.45 8.48 -9.68
CA LEU A 137 7.20 7.27 -9.32
C LEU A 137 7.82 7.40 -7.92
N THR A 138 8.46 8.53 -7.65
CA THR A 138 9.12 8.82 -6.37
C THR A 138 8.15 8.75 -5.19
N ALA A 139 6.92 9.21 -5.37
CA ALA A 139 5.87 9.16 -4.35
C ALA A 139 5.32 7.72 -4.18
N LEU A 140 5.05 7.03 -5.27
CA LEU A 140 4.35 5.74 -5.25
C LEU A 140 5.24 4.55 -4.88
N ILE A 141 6.56 4.66 -5.06
CA ILE A 141 7.50 3.57 -4.74
C ILE A 141 7.70 3.40 -3.22
N GLN A 142 7.48 4.45 -2.43
CA GLN A 142 7.83 4.47 -1.01
C GLN A 142 7.25 3.35 -0.16
N PRO A 143 5.97 2.96 -0.31
CA PRO A 143 5.41 1.89 0.48
C PRO A 143 6.18 0.57 0.32
N LEU A 144 6.81 0.34 -0.84
CA LEU A 144 7.61 -0.87 -1.10
C LEU A 144 8.92 -0.92 -0.30
N ARG A 145 9.40 0.20 0.27
CA ARG A 145 10.55 0.19 1.20
C ARG A 145 10.32 -0.67 2.44
N MET A 146 9.06 -0.88 2.80
CA MET A 146 8.68 -1.73 3.93
C MET A 146 8.85 -3.23 3.63
N ILE A 147 9.14 -3.61 2.38
CA ILE A 147 9.25 -4.99 1.93
C ILE A 147 10.72 -5.26 1.61
N PRO A 148 11.50 -5.86 2.53
CA PRO A 148 12.95 -5.93 2.41
C PRO A 148 13.43 -6.58 1.11
N ALA A 149 12.75 -7.65 0.67
CA ALA A 149 13.13 -8.39 -0.53
C ALA A 149 13.05 -7.53 -1.80
N LEU A 150 11.98 -6.74 -1.96
CA LEU A 150 11.82 -5.82 -3.09
C LEU A 150 12.78 -4.64 -2.99
N PHE A 151 12.95 -4.08 -1.79
CA PHE A 151 13.88 -2.98 -1.57
C PHE A 151 15.32 -3.36 -1.93
N ILE A 152 15.75 -4.56 -1.55
CA ILE A 152 17.10 -5.06 -1.85
C ILE A 152 17.27 -5.34 -3.35
N LYS A 153 16.33 -6.07 -3.99
CA LYS A 153 16.44 -6.42 -5.41
C LYS A 153 16.43 -5.19 -6.31
N TYR A 154 15.50 -4.27 -6.08
CA TYR A 154 15.28 -3.09 -6.93
C TYR A 154 15.94 -1.82 -6.36
N LYS A 155 17.07 -1.97 -5.65
CA LYS A 155 17.77 -0.87 -4.96
C LYS A 155 18.03 0.33 -5.87
N SER A 156 18.40 0.08 -7.13
CA SER A 156 18.66 1.13 -8.13
C SER A 156 17.46 2.05 -8.38
N ILE A 157 16.23 1.53 -8.35
CA ILE A 157 15.00 2.34 -8.47
C ILE A 157 14.84 3.26 -7.27
N PHE A 158 15.07 2.73 -6.06
CA PHE A 158 14.98 3.52 -4.83
C PHE A 158 16.06 4.61 -4.77
N GLU A 159 17.29 4.29 -5.16
CA GLU A 159 18.39 5.26 -5.26
C GLU A 159 18.09 6.34 -6.30
N TYR A 160 17.54 5.97 -7.46
CA TYR A 160 17.06 6.94 -8.44
C TYR A 160 16.02 7.88 -7.83
N CYS A 161 15.01 7.36 -7.12
CA CYS A 161 13.97 8.17 -6.50
C CYS A 161 14.51 9.06 -5.37
N ASP A 162 15.51 8.59 -4.61
CA ASP A 162 16.18 9.42 -3.61
C ASP A 162 16.89 10.58 -4.28
N ARG A 163 17.70 10.35 -5.33
CA ARG A 163 18.35 11.44 -6.08
C ARG A 163 17.35 12.48 -6.62
N ILE A 164 16.18 12.04 -7.06
CA ILE A 164 15.11 12.95 -7.51
C ILE A 164 14.65 13.86 -6.36
N ARG A 165 14.44 13.32 -5.16
CA ARG A 165 14.07 14.10 -3.97
C ARG A 165 15.16 15.07 -3.56
N GLU A 166 16.39 14.60 -3.42
CA GLU A 166 17.51 15.44 -2.98
C GLU A 166 17.69 16.66 -3.88
N ARG A 167 17.46 16.48 -5.19
CA ARG A 167 17.60 17.56 -6.19
C ARG A 167 16.41 18.53 -6.22
N HIS A 168 15.19 18.05 -5.98
CA HIS A 168 13.97 18.84 -6.23
C HIS A 168 13.19 19.20 -4.97
N ASP A 169 13.53 18.61 -3.82
CA ASP A 169 13.02 18.95 -2.49
C ASP A 169 14.15 19.06 -1.46
N PRO A 170 14.89 20.18 -1.44
CA PRO A 170 16.02 20.38 -0.55
C PRO A 170 15.62 20.60 0.92
N ASN A 171 14.32 20.80 1.22
CA ASN A 171 13.84 21.15 2.56
C ASN A 171 13.23 19.97 3.32
N GLU A 172 12.97 18.83 2.68
CA GLU A 172 12.42 17.61 3.32
C GLU A 172 13.49 16.65 3.92
N PHE A 173 14.75 17.09 4.05
CA PHE A 173 15.79 16.30 4.76
C PHE A 173 15.66 16.32 6.30
N GLU A 174 14.58 16.87 6.86
CA GLU A 174 14.20 16.65 8.25
C GLU A 174 13.60 15.25 8.43
N ASP A 175 14.47 14.26 8.67
CA ASP A 175 14.13 12.89 9.11
C ASP A 175 12.89 12.35 8.39
N SER A 176 13.06 11.87 7.14
CA SER A 176 11.92 11.37 6.35
C SER A 176 11.06 10.44 7.20
N TYR A 177 9.73 10.55 7.13
CA TYR A 177 8.81 9.71 7.89
C TYR A 177 9.17 8.21 7.80
N VAL A 178 9.69 7.80 6.64
CA VAL A 178 10.19 6.45 6.37
C VAL A 178 11.49 6.16 7.14
N GLU A 179 12.42 7.10 7.24
CA GLU A 179 13.65 6.96 8.02
C GLU A 179 13.39 6.89 9.52
N ARG A 180 12.40 7.65 10.04
CA ARG A 180 11.89 7.46 11.41
C ARG A 180 11.29 6.06 11.61
N LEU A 181 10.49 5.58 10.65
CA LEU A 181 9.97 4.20 10.64
C LEU A 181 11.09 3.15 10.63
N LEU A 182 12.10 3.30 9.76
CA LEU A 182 13.23 2.38 9.58
C LEU A 182 14.21 2.40 10.76
N LYS A 183 14.49 3.57 11.35
CA LYS A 183 15.35 3.73 12.55
C LYS A 183 14.71 3.03 13.75
N HIS A 184 13.39 3.12 13.91
CA HIS A 184 12.64 2.30 14.86
C HIS A 184 12.67 0.79 14.54
N HIS A 185 12.72 0.39 13.25
CA HIS A 185 12.88 -1.02 12.87
C HIS A 185 14.25 -1.61 13.25
N ARG A 186 15.35 -0.85 13.10
CA ARG A 186 16.69 -1.30 13.53
C ARG A 186 16.78 -1.45 15.06
N GLN A 187 16.17 -0.54 15.83
CA GLN A 187 16.22 -0.59 17.30
C GLN A 187 15.35 -1.69 17.92
N ARG A 188 14.21 -2.06 17.34
CA ARG A 188 13.26 -3.01 17.95
C ARG A 188 13.41 -4.48 17.51
N ARG A 189 14.36 -4.82 16.62
CA ARG A 189 14.67 -6.23 16.31
C ARG A 189 15.12 -7.04 17.55
N GLN A 190 15.53 -6.36 18.63
CA GLN A 190 15.86 -6.96 19.92
C GLN A 190 14.64 -7.36 20.79
N SER A 191 13.43 -6.85 20.55
CA SER A 191 12.22 -7.21 21.33
C SER A 191 11.34 -8.30 20.69
N SER A 192 11.79 -8.87 19.56
CA SER A 192 11.12 -9.90 18.73
C SER A 192 10.67 -11.15 19.49
N GLN A 193 11.31 -11.48 20.62
CA GLN A 193 11.01 -12.72 21.35
C GLN A 193 9.70 -12.67 22.16
N TYR A 194 9.26 -11.49 22.62
CA TYR A 194 8.02 -11.37 23.41
C TYR A 194 6.75 -11.22 22.57
N GLN A 195 6.86 -10.66 21.35
CA GLN A 195 5.73 -10.49 20.44
C GLN A 195 5.24 -11.81 19.82
N SER A 196 6.13 -12.80 19.63
CA SER A 196 5.74 -14.11 19.11
C SER A 196 4.87 -14.90 20.09
N ILE A 197 5.17 -14.79 21.40
CA ILE A 197 4.43 -15.52 22.45
C ILE A 197 3.02 -14.95 22.58
N PHE A 198 2.87 -13.65 22.75
CA PHE A 198 1.55 -13.01 22.88
C PHE A 198 0.68 -13.20 21.64
N ARG A 199 1.30 -13.10 20.44
CA ARG A 199 0.63 -13.41 19.17
C ARG A 199 0.13 -14.85 19.17
N ASN A 200 0.95 -15.82 19.55
CA ASN A 200 0.56 -17.23 19.60
C ASN A 200 -0.54 -17.49 20.63
N THR A 201 -0.49 -16.89 21.82
CA THR A 201 -1.52 -17.10 22.86
C THR A 201 -2.88 -16.52 22.45
N ILE A 202 -2.90 -15.29 21.92
CA ILE A 202 -4.13 -14.72 21.34
C ILE A 202 -4.62 -15.58 20.19
N TRP A 203 -3.72 -16.08 19.35
CA TRP A 203 -4.06 -16.95 18.22
C TRP A 203 -4.75 -18.24 18.67
N TYR A 204 -4.25 -18.89 19.73
CA TYR A 204 -4.89 -20.09 20.29
C TYR A 204 -6.27 -19.80 20.89
N ILE A 205 -6.41 -18.70 21.62
CA ILE A 205 -7.71 -18.31 22.21
C ILE A 205 -8.72 -18.02 21.10
N PHE A 206 -8.32 -17.25 20.07
CA PHE A 206 -9.18 -16.96 18.93
C PHE A 206 -9.52 -18.20 18.13
N TYR A 207 -8.54 -19.09 17.90
CA TYR A 207 -8.77 -20.34 17.21
C TYR A 207 -9.81 -21.18 17.95
N ILE A 208 -9.63 -21.40 19.26
CA ILE A 208 -10.57 -22.22 20.06
C ILE A 208 -11.98 -21.60 20.05
N VAL A 209 -12.10 -20.28 20.20
CA VAL A 209 -13.41 -19.60 20.27
C VAL A 209 -14.12 -19.52 18.91
N PHE A 210 -13.38 -19.24 17.83
CA PHE A 210 -13.98 -18.94 16.52
C PHE A 210 -13.90 -20.10 15.50
N TYR A 211 -13.12 -21.15 15.77
CA TYR A 211 -13.09 -22.35 14.93
C TYR A 211 -14.48 -22.98 14.66
N PRO A 212 -15.39 -23.15 15.65
CA PRO A 212 -16.72 -23.70 15.38
C PRO A 212 -17.58 -22.79 14.50
N PHE A 213 -17.27 -21.49 14.42
CA PHE A 213 -17.99 -20.55 13.57
C PHE A 213 -17.53 -20.55 12.11
N LYS A 214 -16.43 -21.23 11.77
CA LYS A 214 -15.93 -21.33 10.39
C LYS A 214 -16.99 -21.80 9.40
N PHE A 215 -17.88 -22.71 9.83
CA PHE A 215 -18.97 -23.25 9.01
C PHE A 215 -20.08 -22.22 8.72
N LEU A 216 -20.29 -21.25 9.61
CA LEU A 216 -21.29 -20.18 9.42
C LEU A 216 -20.82 -19.12 8.41
N PHE A 217 -19.52 -19.04 8.16
CA PHE A 217 -18.91 -18.01 7.31
C PHE A 217 -18.31 -18.54 6.01
N THR A 218 -18.43 -19.85 5.73
CA THR A 218 -18.25 -20.39 4.38
C THR A 218 -19.38 -19.88 3.48
N THR A 219 -19.21 -18.68 2.97
CA THR A 219 -20.10 -18.09 1.98
C THR A 219 -20.08 -18.94 0.72
N THR A 220 -21.14 -19.73 0.52
CA THR A 220 -21.45 -20.38 -0.74
C THR A 220 -21.65 -19.31 -1.80
N GLY A 221 -20.64 -19.11 -2.66
CA GLY A 221 -20.79 -18.42 -3.94
C GLY A 221 -21.42 -17.03 -3.88
N THR A 222 -20.98 -16.15 -2.98
CA THR A 222 -21.21 -14.73 -3.24
C THR A 222 -20.33 -14.33 -4.41
N GLN A 223 -20.96 -13.99 -5.55
CA GLN A 223 -20.33 -13.32 -6.68
C GLN A 223 -19.32 -12.32 -6.13
N THR A 224 -18.08 -12.41 -6.61
CA THR A 224 -17.01 -11.45 -6.35
C THR A 224 -17.51 -10.07 -6.75
N THR A 225 -18.19 -9.38 -5.84
CA THR A 225 -18.40 -7.94 -5.96
C THR A 225 -16.99 -7.37 -5.89
N HIS A 226 -16.45 -7.02 -7.05
CA HIS A 226 -15.24 -6.24 -7.20
C HIS A 226 -15.46 -4.92 -6.45
N LEU A 227 -15.20 -4.95 -5.14
CA LEU A 227 -15.38 -3.84 -4.20
C LEU A 227 -14.44 -2.67 -4.54
N TYR A 228 -13.51 -2.92 -5.47
CA TYR A 228 -12.67 -1.95 -6.12
C TYR A 228 -12.77 -2.11 -7.64
N GLN A 229 -13.92 -1.77 -8.22
CA GLN A 229 -13.90 -1.31 -9.61
C GLN A 229 -13.15 0.02 -9.64
N TYR A 230 -12.23 0.18 -10.59
CA TYR A 230 -11.60 1.46 -10.91
C TYR A 230 -12.62 2.60 -10.82
N PRO A 231 -12.22 3.84 -10.47
CA PRO A 231 -13.07 4.97 -10.75
C PRO A 231 -13.37 4.91 -12.25
N SER A 232 -14.59 4.51 -12.61
CA SER A 232 -15.12 4.81 -13.91
C SER A 232 -14.91 6.29 -14.11
N THR A 233 -14.52 6.71 -15.31
CA THR A 233 -14.51 8.14 -15.70
C THR A 233 -15.85 8.82 -15.40
N ASN A 234 -16.91 8.03 -15.23
CA ASN A 234 -18.20 8.45 -14.71
C ASN A 234 -18.21 8.70 -13.19
N LEU A 235 -18.10 9.97 -12.81
CA LEU A 235 -18.19 10.48 -11.43
C LEU A 235 -19.46 10.05 -10.67
N ALA A 236 -20.58 9.82 -11.37
CA ALA A 236 -21.84 9.42 -10.75
C ALA A 236 -21.79 7.96 -10.24
N GLN A 237 -21.09 7.08 -10.95
CA GLN A 237 -20.95 5.68 -10.57
C GLN A 237 -20.00 5.51 -9.36
N LYS A 238 -18.96 6.36 -9.28
CA LYS A 238 -18.07 6.46 -8.11
C LYS A 238 -18.84 6.87 -6.84
N ALA A 239 -19.63 7.94 -6.93
CA ALA A 239 -20.46 8.40 -5.80
C ALA A 239 -21.50 7.35 -5.38
N HIS A 240 -21.98 6.53 -6.32
CA HIS A 240 -22.92 5.45 -6.02
C HIS A 240 -22.26 4.26 -5.31
N ASN A 241 -21.05 3.86 -5.72
CA ASN A 241 -20.28 2.78 -5.08
C ASN A 241 -19.80 3.18 -3.67
N ASP A 242 -19.31 4.40 -3.50
CA ASP A 242 -18.89 4.92 -2.18
C ASP A 242 -20.10 5.02 -1.22
N ASN A 243 -21.28 5.41 -1.72
CA ASN A 243 -22.51 5.42 -0.93
C ASN A 243 -23.04 4.02 -0.58
N ARG A 244 -22.75 2.99 -1.40
CA ARG A 244 -23.17 1.60 -1.14
C ARG A 244 -22.37 0.96 -0.01
N ILE A 245 -21.08 1.27 0.09
CA ILE A 245 -20.22 0.79 1.19
C ILE A 245 -20.61 1.46 2.52
N LEU A 246 -21.12 2.70 2.48
CA LEU A 246 -21.46 3.48 3.68
C LEU A 246 -22.92 3.31 4.16
N LYS A 247 -23.86 2.89 3.29
CA LYS A 247 -25.25 2.57 3.69
C LYS A 247 -25.41 1.12 4.16
N PHE A 248 -24.68 0.71 5.20
CA PHE A 248 -24.91 -0.57 5.87
C PHE A 248 -26.08 -0.46 6.86
N GLN A 249 -27.25 -0.96 6.46
CA GLN A 249 -28.57 -0.71 7.07
C GLN A 249 -28.98 -1.63 8.24
N SER A 250 -28.09 -2.37 8.90
CA SER A 250 -28.42 -3.01 10.18
C SER A 250 -27.17 -3.31 11.01
N LEU A 251 -27.33 -3.34 12.35
CA LEU A 251 -26.26 -3.70 13.29
C LEU A 251 -25.73 -5.12 13.02
N VAL A 252 -26.62 -6.02 12.57
CA VAL A 252 -26.30 -7.38 12.13
C VAL A 252 -25.32 -7.37 10.96
N ASN A 253 -25.57 -6.55 9.93
CA ASN A 253 -24.70 -6.50 8.77
C ASN A 253 -23.30 -5.95 9.11
N LYS A 254 -23.21 -5.01 10.07
CA LYS A 254 -21.91 -4.53 10.59
C LYS A 254 -21.15 -5.62 11.35
N ALA A 255 -21.86 -6.42 12.15
CA ALA A 255 -21.26 -7.54 12.88
C ALA A 255 -20.75 -8.63 11.92
N ILE A 256 -21.54 -8.99 10.90
CA ILE A 256 -21.12 -9.94 9.85
C ILE A 256 -19.88 -9.40 9.13
N PHE A 257 -19.93 -8.16 8.64
CA PHE A 257 -18.78 -7.52 7.98
C PHE A 257 -17.52 -7.59 8.85
N PHE A 258 -17.60 -7.15 10.12
CA PHE A 258 -16.46 -7.17 11.02
C PHE A 258 -15.94 -8.60 11.25
N SER A 259 -16.83 -9.58 11.47
CA SER A 259 -16.44 -10.97 11.65
C SER A 259 -15.71 -11.55 10.43
N THR A 260 -16.15 -11.24 9.21
CA THR A 260 -15.50 -11.68 7.97
C THR A 260 -14.09 -11.12 7.84
N TYR A 261 -13.88 -9.83 8.12
CA TYR A 261 -12.55 -9.24 8.01
C TYR A 261 -11.63 -9.55 9.18
N LEU A 262 -12.21 -9.78 10.36
CA LEU A 262 -11.48 -10.34 11.49
C LEU A 262 -10.99 -11.76 11.18
N TRP A 263 -11.82 -12.58 10.53
CA TRP A 263 -11.40 -13.88 10.02
C TRP A 263 -10.22 -13.76 9.05
N HIS A 264 -10.29 -12.85 8.08
CA HIS A 264 -9.17 -12.62 7.16
C HIS A 264 -7.90 -12.15 7.89
N PHE A 265 -8.04 -11.22 8.84
CA PHE A 265 -6.93 -10.75 9.68
C PHE A 265 -6.25 -11.92 10.42
N CYS A 266 -7.03 -12.81 11.03
CA CYS A 266 -6.48 -13.93 11.81
C CYS A 266 -5.89 -15.06 10.95
N PHE A 267 -6.48 -15.35 9.78
CA PHE A 267 -6.19 -16.60 9.04
C PHE A 267 -5.66 -16.40 7.62
N THR A 268 -6.10 -15.36 6.91
CA THR A 268 -5.66 -15.11 5.53
C THR A 268 -4.37 -14.29 5.53
N ILE A 269 -4.31 -13.21 6.31
CA ILE A 269 -3.18 -12.29 6.33
C ILE A 269 -1.85 -12.97 6.69
N PRO A 270 -1.75 -13.83 7.72
CA PRO A 270 -0.49 -14.53 8.01
C PRO A 270 0.00 -15.38 6.84
N LYS A 271 -0.90 -16.08 6.14
CA LYS A 271 -0.56 -16.88 4.95
C LYS A 271 -0.13 -16.02 3.77
N GLN A 272 -0.73 -14.85 3.58
CA GLN A 272 -0.32 -13.89 2.56
C GLN A 272 1.08 -13.34 2.88
N MET A 273 1.37 -13.06 4.15
CA MET A 273 2.68 -12.58 4.59
C MET A 273 3.77 -13.66 4.43
N GLU A 274 3.46 -14.90 4.80
CA GLU A 274 4.34 -16.07 4.55
C GLU A 274 4.62 -16.24 3.06
N PHE A 275 3.59 -16.15 2.21
CA PHE A 275 3.75 -16.17 0.75
C PHE A 275 4.70 -15.06 0.25
N VAL A 276 4.51 -13.81 0.68
CA VAL A 276 5.37 -12.69 0.27
C VAL A 276 6.82 -12.89 0.73
N ASN A 277 7.04 -13.46 1.91
CA ASN A 277 8.37 -13.68 2.45
C ASN A 277 9.07 -14.91 1.85
N GLU A 278 8.38 -16.03 1.65
CA GLU A 278 9.01 -17.28 1.21
C GLU A 278 8.92 -17.47 -0.30
N GLU A 279 7.70 -17.50 -0.84
CA GLU A 279 7.47 -17.72 -2.26
C GLU A 279 7.85 -16.49 -3.07
N GLY A 280 7.61 -15.29 -2.52
CA GLY A 280 8.05 -14.04 -3.13
C GLY A 280 9.56 -14.00 -3.35
N ASN A 281 10.37 -14.46 -2.38
CA ASN A 281 11.80 -14.59 -2.55
C ASN A 281 12.17 -15.58 -3.68
N ARG A 282 11.45 -16.71 -3.81
CA ARG A 282 11.68 -17.64 -4.91
C ARG A 282 11.35 -17.03 -6.26
N ILE A 283 10.24 -16.29 -6.38
CA ILE A 283 9.87 -15.59 -7.61
C ILE A 283 10.95 -14.56 -7.96
N LEU A 284 11.44 -13.79 -6.98
CA LEU A 284 12.51 -12.82 -7.20
C LEU A 284 13.78 -13.46 -7.79
N HIS A 285 14.12 -14.68 -7.37
CA HIS A 285 15.24 -15.46 -7.91
C HIS A 285 15.00 -16.06 -9.31
N ARG A 286 13.76 -16.28 -9.73
CA ARG A 286 13.48 -16.73 -11.12
C ARG A 286 13.65 -15.61 -12.14
N HIS A 287 13.52 -14.37 -11.68
CA HIS A 287 13.62 -13.16 -12.47
C HIS A 287 15.00 -12.47 -12.32
N SER A 288 16.03 -13.21 -11.92
CA SER A 288 17.42 -12.75 -11.87
C SER A 288 18.25 -13.58 -12.84
#